data_AF-A0A8H6IY28-F1
#
_entry.id   AF-A0A8H6IY28-F1
#
_cell.length_a   1.000
_cell.length_b   1.000
_cell.length_c   1.000
_cell.angle_alpha   90.00
_cell.angle_beta   90.00
_cell.angle_gamma   90.00
#
_symmetry.space_group_name_H-M   'P 1'
#
loop_
_entity.id
_entity.type
_entity.pdbx_description
1 polymer ?
#
loop_
_entity_poly.entity_id
_entity_poly.type
_entity_poly.pdbx_seq_one_letter_code
_entity_poly.pdbx_strand_id
1 'polypeptide(L)' 'MHNLAFTWKDQERWEDATQLLQDCVHWRENVLGVDHPDTMSSASALSDWELEVLKTGIMCRDFLDPNTLLYR' A
#
# COMPACT_ATOMS: atom_id res chain seq x y z
N MET A 1 -2.34 12.10 3.39
CA MET A 1 -2.38 10.95 2.46
C MET A 1 -2.61 9.66 3.25
N HIS A 2 -1.78 9.34 4.24
CA HIS A 2 -1.96 8.17 5.12
C HIS A 2 -3.37 8.10 5.76
N ASN A 3 -3.81 9.16 6.46
CA ASN A 3 -5.14 9.18 7.09
C ASN A 3 -6.31 9.04 6.09
N LEU A 4 -6.15 9.58 4.88
CA LEU A 4 -7.18 9.49 3.84
C LEU A 4 -7.30 8.06 3.30
N ALA A 5 -6.18 7.38 3.12
CA ALA A 5 -6.15 5.97 2.72
C ALA A 5 -6.90 5.10 3.75
N PHE A 6 -6.68 5.31 5.06
CA PHE A 6 -7.43 4.60 6.10
C PHE A 6 -8.94 4.88 6.06
N THR A 7 -9.35 6.13 5.78
CA THR A 7 -10.79 6.43 5.62
C THR A 7 -11.40 5.78 4.38
N TRP A 8 -10.64 5.62 3.29
CA TRP A 8 -11.11 4.93 2.09
C TRP A 8 -11.18 3.41 2.28
N LYS A 9 -10.27 2.86 3.09
CA LYS A 9 -10.32 1.47 3.56
C LYS A 9 -11.63 1.17 4.28
N ASP A 10 -12.05 2.06 5.17
CA ASP A 10 -13.31 1.94 5.92
C ASP A 10 -14.55 2.11 5.03
N GLN A 11 -14.42 2.86 3.92
CA GLN A 11 -15.45 3.03 2.89
C GLN A 11 -15.48 1.88 1.86
N GLU A 12 -14.82 0.75 2.13
CA GLU A 12 -14.71 -0.41 1.23
C GLU A 12 -13.99 -0.11 -0.10
N ARG A 13 -13.36 1.05 -0.24
CA ARG A 13 -12.59 1.47 -1.42
C ARG A 13 -11.14 1.05 -1.27
N TRP A 14 -10.92 -0.26 -1.16
CA TRP A 14 -9.61 -0.85 -0.89
C TRP A 14 -8.59 -0.59 -2.00
N GLU A 15 -9.01 -0.59 -3.26
CA GLU A 15 -8.13 -0.36 -4.42
C GLU A 15 -7.59 1.08 -4.42
N ASP A 16 -8.49 2.07 -4.32
CA ASP A 16 -8.12 3.49 -4.23
C ASP A 16 -7.25 3.79 -3.00
N ALA A 17 -7.59 3.18 -1.85
CA ALA A 17 -6.84 3.34 -0.61
C ALA A 17 -5.40 2.84 -0.76
N THR A 18 -5.23 1.65 -1.32
CA THR A 18 -3.92 1.01 -1.50
C THR A 18 -3.08 1.79 -2.50
N GLN A 19 -3.66 2.21 -3.63
CA GLN A 19 -2.96 3.04 -4.62
C GLN A 19 -2.48 4.36 -4.02
N LEU A 20 -3.33 5.05 -3.24
CA LEU A 20 -2.96 6.30 -2.57
C LEU A 20 -1.82 6.09 -1.56
N LEU A 21 -1.81 4.94 -0.86
CA LEU A 21 -0.77 4.61 0.09
C LEU A 21 0.55 4.27 -0.62
N GLN A 22 0.51 3.53 -1.72
CA GLN A 22 1.67 3.25 -2.59
C GLN A 22 2.30 4.53 -3.12
N ASP A 23 1.50 5.44 -3.68
CA ASP A 23 1.99 6.74 -4.14
C ASP A 23 2.64 7.51 -3.00
N CYS A 24 2.05 7.46 -1.79
CA CYS A 24 2.61 8.13 -0.63
C CYS A 24 3.97 7.56 -0.20
N VAL A 25 4.15 6.23 -0.24
CA VAL A 25 5.44 5.58 -0.01
C VAL A 25 6.44 6.03 -1.06
N HIS A 26 6.09 5.95 -2.35
CA HIS A 26 6.97 6.33 -3.45
C HIS A 26 7.43 7.79 -3.37
N TRP A 27 6.52 8.71 -3.04
CA TRP A 27 6.87 10.12 -2.82
C TRP A 27 7.78 10.30 -1.62
N ARG A 28 7.53 9.59 -0.51
CA ARG A 28 8.38 9.65 0.69
C ARG A 28 9.77 9.06 0.45
N GLU A 29 9.87 7.96 -0.28
CA GLU A 29 11.14 7.38 -0.70
C GLU A 29 11.96 8.36 -1.55
N ASN A 30 11.33 9.03 -2.52
CA ASN A 30 12.02 9.99 -3.38
C ASN A 30 12.43 11.29 -2.66
N VAL A 31 11.61 11.78 -1.73
CA VAL A 31 11.84 13.07 -1.06
C VAL A 31 12.70 12.93 0.19
N LEU A 32 12.44 11.90 1.00
CA LEU A 32 13.03 11.71 2.33
C LEU A 32 14.06 10.56 2.36
N GLY A 33 14.00 9.64 1.40
CA GLY A 33 14.81 8.43 1.37
C GLY A 33 14.15 7.24 2.08
N VAL A 34 14.68 6.05 1.81
CA VAL A 34 14.23 4.77 2.37
C VAL A 34 14.46 4.66 3.89
N ASP A 35 15.52 5.29 4.40
CA ASP A 35 15.88 5.30 5.83
C ASP A 35 15.01 6.23 6.69
N HIS A 36 14.13 7.04 6.08
CA HIS A 36 13.32 7.96 6.86
C HIS A 36 12.22 7.20 7.62
N PRO A 37 12.01 7.46 8.93
CA PRO A 37 11.01 6.77 9.73
C PRO A 37 9.59 6.89 9.18
N ASP A 38 9.25 8.03 8.57
CA ASP A 38 7.94 8.19 7.91
C ASP A 38 7.78 7.34 6.64
N THR A 39 8.87 7.05 5.94
CA THR A 39 8.86 6.14 4.77
C THR A 39 8.64 4.72 5.24
N MET A 40 9.40 4.27 6.24
CA MET A 40 9.26 2.93 6.83
C MET A 40 7.87 2.71 7.43
N SER A 41 7.30 3.71 8.13
CA SER A 41 5.95 3.58 8.69
C SER A 41 4.88 3.48 7.61
N SER A 42 5.02 4.21 6.51
CA SER A 42 4.09 4.09 5.37
C SER A 42 4.25 2.76 4.65
N ALA A 43 5.48 2.28 4.46
CA ALA A 43 5.77 1.00 3.82
C ALA A 43 5.25 -0.17 4.66
N SER A 44 5.41 -0.12 5.99
CA SER A 44 4.86 -1.14 6.89
C SER A 44 3.33 -1.20 6.80
N ALA A 45 2.66 -0.05 6.77
CA ALA A 45 1.20 -0.01 6.61
C ALA A 45 0.76 -0.58 5.26
N LEU A 46 1.52 -0.33 4.19
CA LEU A 46 1.26 -0.90 2.87
C LEU A 46 1.41 -2.43 2.90
N SER A 47 2.50 -2.95 3.46
CA SER A 47 2.70 -4.40 3.60
C SER A 47 1.62 -5.06 4.45
N ASP A 48 1.17 -4.42 5.54
CA ASP A 48 0.05 -4.93 6.34
C ASP A 48 -1.23 -5.06 5.50
N TRP A 49 -1.50 -4.09 4.62
CA TRP A 49 -2.69 -4.11 3.77
C TRP A 49 -2.57 -5.16 2.66
N GLU A 50 -1.41 -5.32 2.05
CA GLU A 50 -1.14 -6.41 1.09
C GLU A 50 -1.34 -7.79 1.74
N LEU A 51 -0.93 -7.95 3.00
CA LEU A 51 -1.16 -9.17 3.76
C LEU A 51 -2.63 -9.37 4.16
N GLU A 52 -3.37 -8.30 4.49
CA GLU A 52 -4.81 -8.36 4.72
C GLU A 52 -5.55 -8.80 3.45
N VAL A 53 -5.14 -8.28 2.29
CA VAL A 53 -5.68 -8.66 0.97
C VAL A 53 -5.45 -10.14 0.67
N LEU A 54 -4.25 -10.65 0.94
CA LEU A 54 -3.93 -12.08 0.80
C LEU A 54 -4.73 -12.96 1.76
N LYS A 55 -4.98 -12.49 2.98
CA LYS A 55 -5.74 -13.24 4.01
C LYS A 55 -7.23 -13.30 3.74
N THR A 56 -7.80 -12.20 3.24
CA THR A 56 -9.25 -12.05 3.10
C THR A 56 -9.76 -12.43 1.71
N GLY A 57 -8.88 -12.59 0.71
CA GLY A 57 -9.28 -12.97 -0.65
C GLY A 57 -10.18 -11.92 -1.32
N ILE A 58 -10.11 -10.66 -0.88
CA ILE A 58 -10.97 -9.55 -1.31
C ILE A 58 -10.64 -9.04 -2.73
N MET A 59 -9.63 -9.60 -3.40
CA MET A 59 -9.39 -9.26 -4.81
C MET A 59 -10.34 -10.02 -5.73
N CYS A 60 -11.42 -9.33 -6.10
CA CYS A 60 -12.08 -9.54 -7.38
C CYS A 60 -11.04 -9.51 -8.52
N ARG A 61 -10.63 -10.70 -8.95
CA ARG A 61 -10.17 -11.14 -10.30
C ARG A 61 -9.05 -10.43 -11.08
N ASP A 62 -8.69 -9.17 -10.83
CA ASP A 62 -7.89 -8.42 -11.84
C ASP A 62 -6.47 -7.97 -11.41
N PHE A 63 -5.99 -8.26 -10.20
CA PHE A 63 -4.68 -7.74 -9.72
C PHE A 63 -3.53 -8.77 -9.62
N LEU A 64 -3.72 -10.04 -10.03
CA LEU A 64 -2.61 -10.99 -10.12
C LEU A 64 -1.86 -10.80 -11.45
N ASP A 65 -1.17 -9.66 -11.59
CA ASP A 65 -0.05 -9.55 -12.52
C ASP A 65 1.20 -10.10 -11.81
N PRO A 66 1.73 -11.28 -12.19
CA PRO A 66 2.80 -11.97 -11.47
C PRO A 66 4.20 -11.29 -11.57
N ASN A 67 4.29 -10.05 -12.05
CA ASN A 67 5.56 -9.39 -12.33
C ASN A 67 6.10 -8.47 -11.21
N THR A 68 5.38 -8.28 -10.11
CA THR A 68 5.80 -7.36 -9.03
C THR A 68 6.58 -8.05 -7.89
N LEU A 69 6.72 -9.37 -7.91
CA LEU A 69 7.48 -10.12 -6.90
C LEU A 69 8.99 -10.23 -7.20
N LEU A 70 9.60 -9.16 -7.71
CA LEU A 70 11.04 -9.05 -7.86
C LEU A 70 11.57 -7.76 -7.21
N TYR A 71 11.53 -7.74 -5.89
CA TYR A 71 12.52 -6.99 -5.11
C TYR A 71 13.05 -7.90 -3.99
N ARG A 72 14.11 -8.63 -4.33
CA ARG A 72 14.98 -9.39 -3.45
C ARG A 72 16.40 -8.84 -3.60
#